data_AF-M0DYZ5-F1
#
_entry.id   AF-M0DYZ5-F1
#
_cell.length_a   1.000
_cell.length_b   1.000
_cell.length_c   1.000
_cell.angle_alpha   90.00
_cell.angle_beta   90.00
_cell.angle_gamma   90.00
#
_symmetry.space_group_name_H-M   'P 1'
#
loop_
_entity.id
_entity.type
_entity.pdbx_description
1 polymer ?
#
loop_
_entity_poly.entity_id
_entity_poly.type
_entity_poly.pdbx_seq_one_letter_code
_entity_poly.pdbx_strand_id
1 'polypeptide(L)'
;MGEEGFDLSERTPREVSTDELESCDIVATMGCSTLELDAETVDVRDWALDDPDGQEMEQVREIRDDIEQRVVDLFDEFNPDD
;
A
#
# COMPACT_ATOMS: atom_id res chain seq x y z
N MET A 1 -13.14 2.71 -5.69
CA MET A 1 -13.32 1.43 -4.98
C MET A 1 -14.73 0.89 -5.02
N GLY A 2 -15.79 1.69 -4.84
CA GLY A 2 -17.17 1.18 -5.01
C GLY A 2 -17.46 0.59 -6.41
N GLU A 3 -16.72 1.01 -7.44
CA GLU A 3 -16.77 0.41 -8.79
C GLU A 3 -16.35 -1.08 -8.84
N GLU A 4 -15.54 -1.55 -7.90
CA GLU A 4 -15.14 -2.96 -7.73
C GLU A 4 -15.86 -3.63 -6.55
N GLY A 5 -16.85 -2.96 -5.96
CA GLY A 5 -17.63 -3.51 -4.84
C GLY A 5 -16.99 -3.36 -3.47
N PHE A 6 -15.90 -2.59 -3.35
CA PHE A 6 -15.30 -2.26 -2.05
C PHE A 6 -15.94 -0.99 -1.46
N ASP A 7 -16.64 -1.14 -0.33
CA ASP A 7 -17.11 0.01 0.45
C ASP A 7 -16.02 0.50 1.40
N LEU A 8 -15.62 1.76 1.21
CA LEU A 8 -14.65 2.46 2.06
C LEU A 8 -15.30 3.61 2.82
N SER A 9 -16.62 3.71 2.82
CA SER A 9 -17.35 4.88 3.32
C SER A 9 -17.20 5.07 4.84
N GLU A 10 -16.94 3.99 5.57
CA GLU A 10 -16.70 3.99 7.01
C GLU A 10 -15.20 4.14 7.38
N ARG A 11 -14.30 4.25 6.38
CA ARG A 11 -12.86 4.39 6.61
C ARG A 11 -12.49 5.87 6.69
N THR A 12 -11.72 6.21 7.72
CA THR A 12 -11.20 7.57 7.93
C THR A 12 -9.68 7.53 7.90
N PRO A 13 -9.01 8.50 7.25
CA PRO A 13 -7.57 8.63 7.33
C PRO A 13 -7.11 8.67 8.79
N ARG A 14 -6.06 7.92 9.10
CA ARG A 14 -5.44 7.89 10.43
C ARG A 14 -3.94 7.98 10.29
N GLU A 15 -3.31 8.51 11.33
CA GLU A 15 -1.87 8.38 11.48
C GLU A 15 -1.50 6.92 11.80
N VAL A 16 -0.34 6.51 11.32
CA VAL A 16 0.29 5.23 11.65
C VAL A 16 1.48 5.54 12.57
N SER A 17 1.46 5.03 13.79
CA SER A 17 2.52 5.27 14.77
C SER A 17 3.75 4.42 14.47
N THR A 18 4.94 4.89 14.86
CA THR A 18 6.19 4.13 14.70
C THR A 18 6.11 2.73 15.32
N ASP A 19 5.57 2.62 16.54
CA ASP A 19 5.37 1.32 17.24
C ASP A 19 4.55 0.32 16.40
N GLU A 20 3.55 0.82 15.65
CA GLU A 20 2.73 -0.03 14.76
C GLU A 20 3.52 -0.47 13.52
N LEU A 21 4.35 0.41 12.97
CA LEU A 21 5.25 0.09 11.86
C LEU A 21 6.32 -0.92 12.26
N GLU A 22 6.91 -0.77 13.45
CA GLU A 22 7.93 -1.67 13.99
C GLU A 22 7.36 -3.05 14.36
N SER A 23 6.05 -3.15 14.56
CA SER A 23 5.35 -4.42 14.83
C SER A 23 4.97 -5.19 13.55
N CYS A 24 5.12 -4.62 12.36
CA CYS A 24 4.78 -5.27 11.10
C CYS A 24 5.91 -6.15 10.58
N ASP A 25 5.59 -7.19 9.81
CA ASP A 25 6.63 -7.94 9.07
C ASP A 25 7.10 -7.15 7.82
N ILE A 26 6.18 -6.39 7.22
CA ILE A 26 6.40 -5.64 5.98
C ILE A 26 5.71 -4.29 6.06
N VAL A 27 6.38 -3.25 5.58
CA VAL A 27 5.81 -1.91 5.42
C VAL A 27 5.99 -1.48 3.98
N ALA A 28 4.87 -1.33 3.25
CA ALA A 28 4.87 -0.81 1.89
C ALA A 28 4.52 0.68 1.87
N THR A 29 5.42 1.53 1.33
CA THR A 29 5.19 2.95 1.10
C THR A 29 4.75 3.19 -0.33
N MET A 30 3.69 4.00 -0.50
CA MET A 30 3.07 4.26 -1.80
C MET A 30 3.66 5.47 -2.54
N GLY A 31 4.56 6.25 -1.96
CA GLY A 31 5.14 7.45 -2.57
C GLY A 31 6.18 8.09 -1.65
N CYS A 32 6.85 9.17 -2.13
CA CYS A 32 8.11 9.77 -1.65
C CYS A 32 8.22 9.99 -0.12
N SER A 33 8.26 8.88 0.59
CA SER A 33 8.38 8.80 2.03
C SER A 33 9.78 8.30 2.27
N THR A 34 10.65 9.18 2.73
CA THR A 34 11.89 8.78 3.42
C THR A 34 11.49 8.18 4.76
N LEU A 35 10.80 7.03 4.72
CA LEU A 35 10.43 6.30 5.92
C LEU A 35 11.66 5.52 6.36
N GLU A 36 12.37 6.09 7.33
CA GLU A 36 13.44 5.40 8.04
C GLU A 36 12.83 4.77 9.30
N LEU A 37 12.83 3.44 9.37
CA LEU A 37 12.44 2.67 10.55
C LEU A 37 13.68 2.09 11.21
N ASP A 38 13.79 2.24 12.52
CA ASP A 38 14.85 1.64 13.35
C ASP A 38 14.63 0.14 13.61
N ALA A 39 13.82 -0.53 12.80
CA ALA A 39 13.49 -1.94 12.94
C ALA A 39 14.31 -2.80 11.97
N GLU A 40 15.25 -3.58 12.52
CA GLU A 40 16.12 -4.48 11.76
C GLU A 40 15.36 -5.65 11.10
N THR A 41 14.12 -5.91 11.51
CA THR A 41 13.32 -7.06 11.09
C THR A 41 12.17 -6.73 10.16
N VAL A 42 11.88 -5.44 9.92
CA VAL A 42 10.77 -5.01 9.06
C VAL A 42 11.25 -4.88 7.63
N ASP A 43 10.61 -5.57 6.69
CA ASP A 43 10.88 -5.40 5.26
C ASP A 43 10.18 -4.14 4.74
N VAL A 44 10.94 -3.06 4.53
CA VAL A 44 10.40 -1.79 4.01
C VAL A 44 10.49 -1.77 2.50
N ARG A 45 9.34 -1.64 1.82
CA ARG A 45 9.23 -1.61 0.36
C ARG A 45 8.69 -0.28 -0.12
N ASP A 46 9.44 0.40 -0.99
CA ASP A 46 8.96 1.60 -1.68
C ASP A 46 8.37 1.23 -3.04
N TRP A 47 7.07 1.46 -3.21
CA TRP A 47 6.38 1.20 -4.48
C TRP A 47 6.43 2.40 -5.44
N ALA A 48 6.86 3.57 -4.96
CA ALA A 48 7.07 4.79 -5.75
C ALA A 48 5.91 5.11 -6.71
N LEU A 49 4.66 5.05 -6.23
CA LEU A 49 3.49 5.30 -7.04
C LEU A 49 3.31 6.79 -7.31
N ASP A 50 2.69 7.10 -8.45
CA ASP A 50 2.20 8.44 -8.74
C ASP A 50 1.05 8.83 -7.81
N ASP A 51 1.01 10.10 -7.42
CA ASP A 51 -0.04 10.62 -6.54
C ASP A 51 -1.36 10.78 -7.30
N PRO A 52 -2.46 10.13 -6.89
CA PRO A 52 -3.72 10.18 -7.62
C PRO A 52 -4.50 11.50 -7.43
N ASP A 53 -4.08 12.41 -6.54
CA ASP A 53 -4.81 13.65 -6.27
C ASP A 53 -4.80 14.57 -7.51
N GLY A 54 -5.98 15.03 -7.90
CA GLY A 54 -6.15 15.90 -9.06
C GLY A 54 -5.94 15.24 -10.43
N GLN A 55 -5.68 13.92 -10.49
CA GLN A 55 -5.59 13.18 -11.75
C GLN A 55 -6.98 12.80 -12.30
N GLU A 56 -7.03 12.50 -13.59
CA GLU A 56 -8.25 12.02 -14.25
C GLU A 56 -8.61 10.61 -13.75
N MET A 57 -9.91 10.27 -13.75
CA MET A 57 -10.40 8.98 -13.25
C MET A 57 -9.77 7.76 -13.95
N GLU A 58 -9.31 7.89 -15.19
CA GLU A 58 -8.60 6.82 -15.90
C GLU A 58 -7.24 6.53 -15.24
N GLN A 59 -6.46 7.57 -14.95
CA GLN A 59 -5.15 7.43 -14.28
C GLN A 59 -5.29 6.90 -12.86
N VAL A 60 -6.33 7.33 -12.13
CA VAL A 60 -6.62 6.81 -10.78
C VAL A 60 -6.92 5.30 -10.82
N ARG A 61 -7.60 4.81 -11.87
CA ARG A 61 -7.83 3.37 -12.06
C ARG A 61 -6.55 2.63 -12.39
N GLU A 62 -5.70 3.19 -13.25
CA GLU A 62 -4.39 2.60 -13.55
C GLU A 62 -3.54 2.44 -12.28
N ILE A 63 -3.47 3.47 -11.44
CA ILE A 63 -2.75 3.42 -10.16
C ILE A 63 -3.35 2.35 -9.24
N ARG A 64 -4.69 2.26 -9.18
CA ARG A 64 -5.35 1.21 -8.39
C ARG A 64 -5.02 -0.19 -8.89
N ASP A 65 -5.13 -0.44 -10.19
CA ASP A 65 -4.88 -1.76 -10.78
C ASP A 65 -3.40 -2.18 -10.59
N ASP A 66 -2.50 -1.22 -10.59
CA ASP A 66 -1.07 -1.39 -10.29
C ASP A 66 -0.83 -1.70 -8.79
N ILE A 67 -1.60 -1.08 -7.88
CA ILE A 67 -1.62 -1.44 -6.45
C ILE A 67 -2.15 -2.87 -6.25
N GLU A 68 -3.24 -3.24 -6.92
CA GLU A 68 -3.83 -4.58 -6.83
C GLU A 68 -2.80 -5.66 -7.20
N GLN A 69 -2.13 -5.49 -8.34
CA GLN A 69 -1.10 -6.44 -8.80
C GLN A 69 0.02 -6.59 -7.76
N ARG A 70 0.59 -5.48 -7.26
CA ARG A 70 1.64 -5.56 -6.23
C ARG A 70 1.18 -6.24 -4.94
N VAL A 71 -0.08 -6.04 -4.54
CA VAL A 71 -0.63 -6.73 -3.36
C VAL A 71 -0.75 -8.22 -3.64
N VAL A 72 -1.24 -8.63 -4.82
CA VAL A 72 -1.33 -10.05 -5.19
C VAL A 72 0.05 -10.70 -5.25
N ASP A 73 1.01 -10.09 -5.95
CA ASP A 73 2.40 -10.57 -6.01
C ASP A 73 3.01 -10.70 -4.61
N LEU A 74 2.77 -9.71 -3.73
CA LEU A 74 3.22 -9.77 -2.34
C LEU A 74 2.66 -11.00 -1.63
N PHE A 75 1.35 -11.27 -1.74
CA PHE A 75 0.75 -12.43 -1.10
C PHE A 75 1.24 -13.76 -1.68
N ASP A 76 1.53 -13.82 -2.98
CA ASP A 76 2.11 -14.99 -3.66
C ASP A 76 3.52 -15.31 -3.12
N GLU A 77 4.34 -14.29 -2.85
CA GLU A 77 5.65 -14.46 -2.20
C GLU A 77 5.55 -15.16 -0.83
N PHE A 78 4.51 -14.87 -0.06
CA PHE A 78 4.29 -15.47 1.27
C PHE A 78 3.50 -16.79 1.24
N ASN A 79 2.73 -17.02 0.17
CA ASN A 79 1.90 -18.22 0.01
C ASN A 79 2.11 -18.84 -1.38
N PRO A 80 3.33 -19.35 -1.68
CA PRO A 80 3.67 -19.83 -3.02
C PRO A 80 3.01 -21.18 -3.42
N ASP A 81 2.02 -21.65 -2.65
CA ASP A 81 1.40 -22.97 -2.76
C ASP A 81 -0.14 -22.83 -2.68
N ASP A 82 -0.76 -22.24 -3.70
CA ASP A 82 -2.18 -22.43 -4.07
C ASP A 82 -2.26 -22.96 -5.52
#